data_AF-A0A410WUI7-F1
#
_entry.id   AF-A0A410WUI7-F1
#
_cell.length_a   1.000
_cell.length_b   1.000
_cell.length_c   1.000
_cell.angle_alpha   90.00
_cell.angle_beta   90.00
_cell.angle_gamma   90.00
#
_symmetry.space_group_name_H-M   'P 1'
#
loop_
_entity.id
_entity.type
_entity.pdbx_description
1 polymer ?
#
loop_
_entity_poly.entity_id
_entity_poly.type
_entity_poly.pdbx_seq_one_letter_code
_entity_poly.pdbx_strand_id
1 'polypeptide(L)' 'MKKLLSLRHWSHVFKRAGKLLMSPQVPIGSKLLFVVPALLYWVLPDVLPFMPIDDIAVTMMLASWFTGWMERKYPQA' A
#
# COMPACT_ATOMS: atom_id res chain seq x y z
N MET A 1 -20.80 9.66 -1.23
CA MET A 1 -19.50 9.00 -1.45
C MET A 1 -18.55 9.32 -0.29
N LYS A 2 -18.62 8.59 0.83
CA LYS A 2 -17.74 8.73 2.02
C LYS A 2 -17.59 7.40 2.80
N LYS A 3 -17.64 6.24 2.12
CA LYS A 3 -17.65 4.92 2.78
C LYS A 3 -16.28 4.25 2.91
N LEU A 4 -15.22 4.83 2.33
CA LEU A 4 -13.85 4.28 2.41
C LEU A 4 -13.20 4.47 3.79
N LEU A 5 -13.72 5.38 4.62
CA LEU A 5 -13.18 5.74 5.94
C LEU A 5 -14.04 5.24 7.11
N SER A 6 -15.07 4.42 6.87
CA SER A 6 -15.91 3.94 7.97
C SER A 6 -15.19 2.82 8.72
N LEU A 7 -14.74 3.12 9.94
CA LEU A 7 -14.10 2.15 10.86
C LEU A 7 -14.94 0.86 11.05
N ARG A 8 -16.27 0.98 11.05
CA ARG A 8 -17.18 -0.17 11.12
C ARG A 8 -17.09 -1.06 9.89
N HIS A 9 -16.91 -0.48 8.70
CA HIS A 9 -16.77 -1.24 7.46
C HIS A 9 -15.45 -2.03 7.47
N TRP A 10 -14.35 -1.38 7.87
CA TRP A 10 -13.06 -2.04 8.01
C TRP A 10 -13.07 -3.17 9.04
N SER A 11 -13.69 -2.97 10.21
CA SER A 11 -13.86 -4.05 11.22
C SER A 11 -14.62 -5.26 10.66
N HIS A 12 -15.67 -5.02 9.85
CA HIS A 12 -16.41 -6.11 9.20
C HIS A 12 -15.55 -6.87 8.19
N VAL A 13 -14.77 -6.15 7.38
CA VAL A 13 -13.87 -6.73 6.38
C VAL A 13 -12.79 -7.58 7.03
N PHE A 14 -12.13 -7.10 8.08
CA PHE A 14 -11.10 -7.87 8.81
C PHE A 14 -11.67 -9.15 9.44
N LYS A 15 -12.83 -9.07 10.09
CA LYS A 15 -13.50 -10.25 10.66
C LYS A 15 -13.88 -11.27 9.60
N ARG A 16 -14.39 -10.83 8.45
CA ARG A 16 -14.72 -11.70 7.31
C ARG A 16 -13.46 -12.33 6.70
N ALA A 17 -12.40 -11.55 6.53
CA ALA A 17 -11.11 -12.03 6.00
C ALA A 17 -10.52 -13.13 6.91
N GLY A 18 -10.47 -12.90 8.23
CA GLY A 18 -10.02 -13.92 9.19
C GLY A 18 -10.85 -15.21 9.12
N LYS A 19 -12.19 -15.08 9.04
CA LYS A 19 -13.09 -16.25 8.90
C LYS A 19 -12.86 -17.03 7.59
N LEU A 20 -12.57 -16.34 6.49
CA LEU A 20 -12.27 -16.98 5.20
C LEU A 20 -10.89 -17.65 5.18
N LEU A 21 -9.90 -17.04 5.83
CA LEU A 21 -8.58 -17.64 6.01
C LEU A 21 -8.64 -18.93 6.86
N MET A 22 -9.48 -18.95 7.90
CA MET A 22 -9.70 -20.14 8.74
C MET A 22 -10.63 -21.19 8.12
N SER A 23 -11.39 -20.84 7.07
CA SER A 23 -12.34 -21.78 6.46
C SER A 23 -11.61 -22.90 5.71
N PRO A 24 -11.92 -24.19 5.96
CA PRO A 24 -11.35 -25.31 5.22
C PRO A 24 -11.89 -25.43 3.79
N GLN A 25 -12.99 -24.72 3.46
CA GLN A 25 -13.60 -24.72 2.13
C GLN A 25 -12.86 -23.82 1.13
N VAL A 26 -12.00 -22.92 1.62
CA VAL A 26 -11.22 -22.02 0.75
C VAL A 26 -9.92 -22.72 0.37
N PRO A 27 -9.62 -22.87 -0.94
CA PRO A 27 -8.36 -23.47 -1.40
C PRO A 27 -7.15 -22.73 -0.84
N ILE A 28 -6.11 -23.47 -0.45
CA ILE A 28 -4.88 -22.91 0.12
C ILE A 28 -4.21 -21.93 -0.85
N GLY A 29 -4.27 -22.19 -2.17
CA GLY A 29 -3.76 -21.28 -3.19
C GLY A 29 -4.43 -19.89 -3.15
N SER A 30 -5.75 -19.84 -2.92
CA SER A 30 -6.47 -18.57 -2.76
C SER A 30 -6.11 -17.85 -1.47
N LYS A 31 -5.80 -18.59 -0.40
CA LYS A 31 -5.27 -18.01 0.86
C LYS A 31 -3.88 -17.43 0.64
N LEU A 32 -3.01 -18.13 -0.09
CA LEU A 32 -1.66 -17.68 -0.41
C LEU A 32 -1.65 -16.41 -1.26
N LEU A 33 -2.57 -16.26 -2.22
CA LEU A 33 -2.70 -15.02 -3.01
C LEU A 33 -2.99 -13.77 -2.16
N PHE A 34 -3.63 -13.93 -1.00
CA PHE A 34 -3.87 -12.82 -0.06
C PHE A 34 -2.73 -12.67 0.95
N VAL A 35 -2.26 -13.79 1.50
CA VAL A 35 -1.26 -13.82 2.57
C VAL A 35 0.14 -13.45 2.05
N VAL A 36 0.52 -13.87 0.85
CA VAL A 36 1.85 -13.60 0.28
C VAL A 36 2.06 -12.09 0.06
N PRO A 37 1.18 -11.33 -0.61
CA PRO A 37 1.35 -9.88 -0.73
C PRO A 37 1.31 -9.16 0.62
N ALA A 38 0.46 -9.61 1.55
CA ALA A 38 0.37 -9.02 2.90
C ALA A 38 1.63 -9.26 3.72
N LEU A 39 2.20 -10.46 3.67
CA LEU A 39 3.47 -10.80 4.31
C LEU A 39 4.65 -10.12 3.62
N LEU A 40 4.65 -10.02 2.29
CA LEU A 40 5.68 -9.26 1.57
C LEU A 40 5.65 -7.79 1.99
N TYR A 41 4.48 -7.18 2.09
CA TYR A 41 4.33 -5.82 2.60
C TYR A 41 4.75 -5.70 4.09
N TRP A 42 4.50 -6.73 4.89
CA TRP A 42 4.87 -6.75 6.32
C TRP A 42 6.36 -7.03 6.56
N VAL A 43 7.02 -7.79 5.68
CA VAL A 43 8.41 -8.22 5.82
C VAL A 43 9.38 -7.35 5.01
N LEU A 44 8.96 -6.75 3.88
CA LEU A 44 9.75 -5.71 3.20
C LEU A 44 10.29 -4.63 4.15
N PRO A 45 9.50 -4.07 5.09
CA PRO A 45 10.00 -3.06 6.02
C PRO A 45 10.95 -3.63 7.07
N ASP A 46 10.89 -4.92 7.40
CA ASP A 46 11.81 -5.57 8.36
C ASP A 46 13.20 -5.90 7.74
N VAL A 47 13.30 -5.98 6.41
CA VAL A 47 14.58 -6.20 5.68
C VAL A 47 15.33 -4.88 5.44
N LEU A 48 14.66 -3.73 5.61
CA LEU A 48 15.26 -2.39 5.55
C LEU A 48 15.16 -1.69 6.91
N PRO A 49 15.98 -2.08 7.90
CA PRO A 49 16.03 -1.36 9.16
C PRO A 49 16.71 0.01 8.91
N PHE A 50 16.05 1.10 9.30
CA PHE A 50 16.59 2.48 9.30
C PHE A 50 16.80 3.15 7.94
N MET A 51 15.76 3.41 7.15
CA MET A 51 15.88 4.43 6.09
C MET A 51 14.83 5.55 6.17
N PRO A 52 14.94 6.45 7.18
CA PRO A 52 14.17 7.68 7.22
C PRO A 52 14.67 8.75 6.22
N ILE A 53 15.68 8.44 5.38
CA ILE A 53 16.37 9.39 4.50
C ILE A 53 15.93 9.25 3.02
N ASP A 54 15.51 8.06 2.56
CA ASP A 54 15.19 7.84 1.13
C ASP A 54 13.84 8.42 0.69
N ASP A 55 12.77 8.31 1.49
CA ASP A 55 11.44 8.81 1.07
C ASP A 55 11.42 10.33 0.89
N ILE A 56 12.15 11.09 1.72
CA ILE A 56 12.22 12.56 1.59
C ILE A 56 13.11 12.96 0.42
N ALA A 57 14.29 12.35 0.26
CA ALA A 57 15.20 12.67 -0.85
C ALA A 57 14.60 12.28 -2.21
N VAL A 58 13.97 11.10 -2.30
CA VAL A 58 13.29 10.63 -3.50
C VAL A 58 12.05 11.49 -3.78
N THR A 59 11.26 11.84 -2.77
CA THR A 59 10.11 12.75 -2.94
C THR A 59 10.56 14.14 -3.40
N MET A 60 11.61 14.70 -2.81
CA MET A 60 12.16 16.00 -3.22
C MET A 60 12.72 15.94 -4.64
N MET A 61 13.45 14.88 -4.99
CA MET A 61 13.99 14.68 -6.33
C MET A 61 12.86 14.51 -7.37
N LEU A 62 11.83 13.73 -7.06
CA LEU A 62 10.65 13.56 -7.93
C LEU A 62 9.84 14.85 -8.05
N ALA A 63 9.69 15.61 -6.97
CA ALA A 63 9.03 16.91 -6.98
C ALA A 63 9.81 17.91 -7.85
N SER A 64 11.13 18.01 -7.68
CA SER A 64 11.97 18.87 -8.52
C SER A 64 11.93 18.47 -9.99
N TRP A 65 12.00 17.16 -10.29
CA TRP A 65 11.87 16.65 -11.65
C TRP A 65 10.50 17.00 -12.26
N PHE A 66 9.43 16.73 -11.53
CA PHE A 66 8.06 16.94 -11.99
C PHE A 66 7.79 18.43 -12.27
N THR A 67 8.19 19.32 -11.36
CA THR A 67 8.06 20.77 -11.56
C THR A 67 8.81 21.22 -12.80
N GLY A 68 10.07 20.82 -12.97
CA GLY A 68 10.85 21.20 -14.16
C GLY A 68 10.28 20.64 -15.47
N TRP A 69 9.69 19.45 -15.44
CA TRP A 69 9.00 18.90 -16.62
C TRP A 69 7.72 19.69 -16.96
N MET A 70 6.94 20.06 -15.94
CA MET A 70 5.70 20.81 -16.13
C MET A 70 5.96 22.25 -16.60
N GLU A 71 6.96 22.93 -16.06
CA GLU A 71 7.36 24.28 -16.52
C GLU A 71 7.80 24.27 -17.99
N ARG A 72 8.53 23.24 -18.42
CA ARG A 72 8.92 23.08 -19.83
C ARG A 72 7.72 22.81 -20.74
N LYS A 73 6.75 22.04 -20.27
CA LYS A 73 5.58 21.63 -21.06
C LYS A 73 4.47 22.68 -21.06
N TYR A 74 4.37 23.46 -19.99
CA TYR A 74 3.37 24.50 -19.76
C TYR A 74 4.05 25.78 -19.23
N PRO A 75 4.82 26.50 -20.07
CA PRO A 75 5.61 27.66 -19.65
C PRO A 75 4.78 28.89 -19.23
N GLN A 76 3.45 28.80 -19.21
CA GLN A 76 2.53 29.88 -18.82
C GLN A 76 1.56 29.48 -17.69
N ALA A 77 1.75 28.30 -17.08
CA ALA A 77 0.97 27.85 -15.93
C ALA A 77 1.42 28.53 -14.62
#